data_AF-A0A453NMI7-F1
#
_entry.id   AF-A0A453NMI7-F1
#
_cell.length_a   1.000
_cell.length_b   1.000
_cell.length_c   1.000
_cell.angle_alpha   90.00
_cell.angle_beta   90.00
_cell.angle_gamma   90.00
#
_symmetry.space_group_name_H-M   'P 1'
#
loop_
_entity.id
_entity.type
_entity.pdbx_description
1 polymer ?
#
loop_
_entity_poly.entity_id
_entity_poly.type
_entity_poly.pdbx_seq_one_letter_code
_entity_poly.pdbx_strand_id
1 'polypeptide(L)'
;CCQVIKVEHCERVHIIAAAKRICIANCRECIFYLGVNHQPLIVGDNHKLHIAPFNTYYPRLGEHLTQVGVDPSTNKWDQPFVLGVVDLHDSLSHPAGVSDVQAESATCVDPDLFTNFLDS
;
A
#
# COMPACT_ATOMS: atom_id res chain seq x y z
N CYS A 1 2.59 2.28 -21.73
CA CYS A 1 3.57 2.07 -20.65
C CYS A 1 2.82 1.96 -19.32
N CYS A 2 2.97 0.85 -18.60
CA CYS A 2 2.27 0.61 -17.35
C CYS A 2 2.91 1.44 -16.24
N GLN A 3 2.32 2.57 -15.86
CA GLN A 3 2.82 3.38 -14.75
C GLN A 3 2.49 2.68 -13.43
N VAL A 4 3.53 2.22 -12.75
CA VAL A 4 3.46 1.52 -11.46
C VAL A 4 4.42 2.23 -10.51
N ILE A 5 3.97 2.55 -9.30
CA ILE A 5 4.86 2.90 -8.20
C ILE A 5 5.27 1.60 -7.50
N LYS A 6 6.57 1.41 -7.30
CA LYS A 6 7.09 0.28 -6.53
C LYS A 6 7.79 0.82 -5.29
N VAL A 7 7.41 0.32 -4.12
CA VAL A 7 8.01 0.70 -2.83
C VAL A 7 8.55 -0.57 -2.20
N GLU A 8 9.85 -0.62 -1.96
CA GLU A 8 10.53 -1.82 -1.46
C GLU A 8 11.46 -1.46 -0.31
N HIS A 9 11.53 -2.34 0.71
CA HIS A 9 12.52 -2.24 1.79
C HIS A 9 12.50 -0.88 2.52
N CYS A 10 11.31 -0.27 2.63
CA CYS A 10 11.13 1.00 3.31
C CYS A 10 10.73 0.78 4.77
N GLU A 11 11.28 1.59 5.67
CA GLU A 11 11.00 1.50 7.10
C GLU A 11 10.67 2.89 7.66
N ARG A 12 9.57 2.97 8.44
CA ARG A 12 9.15 4.19 9.17
C ARG A 12 9.00 5.44 8.30
N VAL A 13 8.41 5.28 7.11
CA VAL A 13 8.12 6.39 6.18
C VAL A 13 6.63 6.57 5.96
N HIS A 14 6.24 7.81 5.68
CA HIS A 14 4.89 8.15 5.21
C HIS A 14 4.98 8.46 3.71
N ILE A 15 4.16 7.78 2.91
CA ILE A 15 4.15 7.92 1.45
C ILE A 15 2.77 8.39 1.03
N ILE A 16 2.73 9.53 0.35
CA ILE A 16 1.51 10.08 -0.27
C ILE A 16 1.70 9.98 -1.77
N ALA A 17 0.89 9.18 -2.45
CA ALA A 17 1.09 8.89 -3.86
C ALA A 17 -0.21 8.64 -4.62
N ALA A 18 -0.29 9.20 -5.83
CA ALA A 18 -1.33 8.89 -6.80
C ALA A 18 -0.71 8.18 -8.02
N ALA A 19 -1.30 7.07 -8.45
CA ALA A 19 -0.81 6.27 -9.55
C ALA A 19 -1.91 5.35 -10.10
N LYS A 20 -1.72 4.79 -11.31
CA LYS A 20 -2.64 3.74 -11.79
C LYS A 20 -2.55 2.49 -10.91
N ARG A 21 -1.33 2.10 -10.54
CA ARG A 21 -1.01 0.88 -9.79
C ARG A 21 0.11 1.16 -8.81
N ILE A 22 0.09 0.46 -7.69
CA ILE A 22 1.19 0.44 -6.72
C ILE A 22 1.51 -0.99 -6.29
N CYS A 23 2.79 -1.28 -6.10
CA CYS A 23 3.29 -2.50 -5.50
C CYS A 23 4.13 -2.14 -4.26
N ILE A 24 3.81 -2.73 -3.13
CA ILE A 24 4.46 -2.53 -1.83
C ILE A 24 5.08 -3.86 -1.43
N ALA A 25 6.38 -3.86 -1.16
CA ALA A 25 7.07 -5.07 -0.74
C ALA A 25 8.06 -4.83 0.39
N ASN A 26 8.13 -5.78 1.32
CA ASN A 26 9.12 -5.81 2.39
C ASN A 26 9.23 -4.48 3.17
N CYS A 27 8.09 -3.81 3.41
CA CYS A 27 8.03 -2.53 4.10
C CYS A 27 7.61 -2.69 5.56
N ARG A 28 8.10 -1.82 6.44
CA ARG A 28 7.86 -1.90 7.89
C ARG A 28 7.45 -0.56 8.49
N GLU A 29 6.41 -0.58 9.32
CA GLU A 29 5.95 0.60 10.07
C GLU A 29 5.71 1.82 9.16
N CYS A 30 5.20 1.59 7.95
CA CYS A 30 4.94 2.62 6.96
C CYS A 30 3.46 2.98 6.88
N ILE A 31 3.18 4.23 6.52
CA ILE A 31 1.82 4.71 6.23
C ILE A 31 1.74 5.13 4.76
N PHE A 32 0.73 4.63 4.06
CA PHE A 32 0.50 4.87 2.64
C PHE A 32 -0.83 5.61 2.43
N TYR A 33 -0.79 6.85 1.95
CA TYR A 33 -1.96 7.62 1.52
C TYR A 33 -2.09 7.49 0.00
N LEU A 34 -3.03 6.64 -0.45
CA LEU A 34 -3.05 6.13 -1.82
C LEU A 34 -4.22 6.65 -2.64
N GLY A 35 -3.91 7.12 -3.84
CA GLY A 35 -4.86 7.56 -4.86
C GLY A 35 -4.68 6.67 -6.09
N VAL A 36 -5.22 5.45 -6.02
CA VAL A 36 -4.91 4.40 -7.00
C VAL A 36 -6.13 3.87 -7.73
N ASN A 37 -6.05 3.74 -9.05
CA ASN A 37 -7.20 3.26 -9.85
C ASN A 37 -7.36 1.73 -9.82
N HIS A 38 -6.32 1.00 -9.44
CA HIS A 38 -6.33 -0.44 -9.23
C HIS A 38 -5.95 -0.80 -7.79
N GLN A 39 -6.39 -1.97 -7.33
CA GLN A 39 -6.02 -2.53 -6.03
C GLN A 39 -4.49 -2.46 -5.77
N PRO A 40 -4.05 -1.94 -4.61
CA PRO A 40 -2.66 -2.05 -4.18
C PRO A 40 -2.20 -3.50 -4.15
N LEU A 41 -1.04 -3.81 -4.71
CA LEU A 41 -0.41 -5.13 -4.58
C LEU A 41 0.55 -5.10 -3.39
N ILE A 42 0.39 -6.00 -2.43
CA ILE A 42 1.26 -6.12 -1.25
C ILE A 42 1.94 -7.48 -1.31
N VAL A 43 3.27 -7.52 -1.31
CA VAL A 43 4.05 -8.74 -1.52
C VAL A 43 5.13 -8.88 -0.47
N GLY A 44 5.42 -10.11 -0.07
CA GLY A 44 6.55 -10.40 0.81
C GLY A 44 6.29 -10.06 2.27
N ASP A 45 7.37 -9.86 3.04
CA ASP A 45 7.33 -9.74 4.49
C ASP A 45 7.13 -8.27 4.91
N ASN A 46 5.88 -7.88 5.08
CA ASN A 46 5.50 -6.53 5.47
C ASN A 46 5.00 -6.52 6.91
N HIS A 47 5.34 -5.48 7.68
CA HIS A 47 5.00 -5.40 9.10
C HIS A 47 4.41 -4.03 9.45
N LYS A 48 3.28 -4.00 10.15
CA LYS A 48 2.62 -2.75 10.62
C LYS A 48 2.39 -1.71 9.52
N LEU A 49 1.91 -2.15 8.35
CA LEU A 49 1.53 -1.25 7.28
C LEU A 49 0.14 -0.66 7.52
N HIS A 50 0.04 0.64 7.26
CA HIS A 50 -1.19 1.40 7.34
C HIS A 50 -1.53 1.98 5.98
N ILE A 51 -2.77 1.82 5.52
CA ILE A 51 -3.22 2.35 4.22
C ILE A 51 -4.42 3.28 4.44
N ALA A 52 -4.36 4.45 3.83
CA ALA A 52 -5.35 5.52 3.95
C ALA A 52 -5.70 6.09 2.55
N PRO A 53 -6.84 6.77 2.40
CA PRO A 53 -7.17 7.46 1.17
C PRO A 53 -6.19 8.61 0.90
N PHE A 54 -5.94 8.87 -0.38
CA PHE A 54 -5.25 10.08 -0.83
C PHE A 54 -6.06 11.31 -0.47
N ASN A 55 -5.52 12.11 0.44
CA ASN A 55 -6.17 13.30 0.96
C ASN A 55 -5.26 14.53 0.82
N THR A 56 -4.83 14.79 -0.42
CA THR A 56 -4.08 15.99 -0.76
C THR A 56 -4.70 16.70 -1.95
N TYR A 57 -4.58 18.03 -1.96
CA TYR A 57 -5.03 18.89 -3.04
C TYR A 57 -4.01 20.02 -3.24
N TYR A 58 -3.72 20.29 -4.51
CA TYR A 58 -3.02 21.50 -4.96
C TYR A 58 -3.59 21.95 -6.31
N PRO A 59 -3.48 23.24 -6.71
CA PRO A 59 -4.24 23.79 -7.85
C PRO A 59 -4.07 23.04 -9.18
N ARG A 60 -2.90 22.44 -9.41
CA ARG A 60 -2.58 21.70 -10.65
C ARG A 60 -2.75 20.19 -10.55
N LEU A 61 -3.29 19.68 -9.44
CA LEU A 61 -3.42 18.24 -9.21
C LEU A 61 -4.23 17.56 -10.32
N GLY A 62 -5.37 18.13 -10.71
CA GLY A 62 -6.21 17.56 -11.77
C GLY A 62 -5.49 17.44 -13.12
N GLU A 63 -4.71 18.46 -13.50
CA GLU A 63 -3.88 18.44 -14.71
C GLU A 63 -2.82 17.34 -14.63
N HIS A 64 -2.11 17.24 -13.50
CA HIS A 64 -1.05 16.25 -13.32
C HIS A 64 -1.60 14.82 -13.33
N LEU A 65 -2.72 14.56 -12.63
CA LEU A 65 -3.38 13.26 -12.66
C LEU A 65 -3.80 12.88 -14.09
N THR A 66 -4.40 13.81 -14.83
CA THR A 66 -4.78 13.60 -16.24
C THR A 66 -3.57 13.32 -17.12
N GLN A 67 -2.48 14.06 -16.94
CA GLN A 67 -1.23 13.90 -17.69
C GLN A 67 -0.60 12.51 -17.49
N VAL A 68 -0.70 11.94 -16.29
CA VAL A 68 -0.25 10.56 -16.00
C VAL A 68 -1.37 9.51 -16.18
N GLY A 69 -2.55 9.94 -16.65
CA GLY A 69 -3.71 9.10 -16.90
C GLY A 69 -4.33 8.47 -15.66
N VAL A 70 -4.13 9.04 -14.48
CA VAL A 70 -4.80 8.63 -13.25
C VAL A 70 -6.19 9.26 -13.22
N ASP A 71 -7.23 8.43 -13.10
CA ASP A 71 -8.61 8.88 -13.00
C ASP A 71 -8.90 9.37 -11.57
N PRO A 72 -9.20 10.66 -11.35
CA PRO A 72 -9.48 11.19 -10.03
C PRO A 72 -10.80 10.68 -9.43
N SER A 73 -11.71 10.11 -10.24
CA SER A 73 -12.99 9.57 -9.77
C SER A 73 -12.90 8.13 -9.26
N THR A 74 -11.79 7.44 -9.53
CA THR A 74 -11.57 6.05 -9.13
C THR A 74 -10.46 5.95 -8.10
N ASN A 75 -10.78 5.55 -6.86
CA ASN A 75 -9.78 5.25 -5.84
C ASN A 75 -10.05 3.90 -5.16
N LYS A 76 -9.12 2.96 -5.27
CA LYS A 76 -9.20 1.58 -4.76
C LYS A 76 -8.19 1.28 -3.64
N TRP A 77 -7.77 2.33 -2.92
CA TRP A 77 -6.81 2.23 -1.82
C TRP A 77 -7.19 1.21 -0.74
N ASP A 78 -8.50 1.02 -0.52
CA ASP A 78 -9.11 0.19 0.52
C ASP A 78 -9.27 -1.29 0.12
N GLN A 79 -8.87 -1.63 -1.11
CA GLN A 79 -8.98 -2.99 -1.66
C GLN A 79 -7.59 -3.58 -1.92
N PRO A 80 -6.69 -3.72 -0.92
CA PRO A 80 -5.37 -4.29 -1.15
C PRO A 80 -5.46 -5.78 -1.51
N PHE A 81 -4.62 -6.20 -2.45
CA PHE A 81 -4.40 -7.60 -2.80
C PHE A 81 -3.06 -8.05 -2.23
N VAL A 82 -3.13 -8.92 -1.21
CA VAL A 82 -1.96 -9.40 -0.49
C VAL A 82 -1.51 -10.74 -1.05
N LEU A 83 -0.28 -10.80 -1.53
CA LEU A 83 0.42 -12.01 -1.92
C LEU A 83 1.45 -12.35 -0.84
N GLY A 84 1.04 -13.20 0.11
CA GLY A 84 1.89 -13.63 1.22
C GLY A 84 3.11 -14.43 0.77
N VAL A 85 4.12 -14.50 1.64
CA VAL A 85 5.20 -15.47 1.50
C VAL A 85 4.59 -16.86 1.71
N VAL A 86 4.56 -17.68 0.65
CA VAL A 86 4.38 -19.12 0.83
C VAL A 86 5.68 -19.60 1.49
N ASP A 87 5.62 -19.94 2.77
CA ASP A 87 6.77 -20.58 3.41
C ASP A 87 6.98 -21.94 2.74
N LEU A 88 7.99 -22.04 1.88
CA LEU A 88 8.32 -23.29 1.17
C LEU A 88 8.89 -24.33 2.15
N HIS A 89 9.11 -23.98 3.41
CA HIS A 89 9.72 -24.85 4.42
C HIS A 89 8.75 -25.79 5.16
N ASP A 90 7.49 -25.89 4.75
CA ASP A 90 6.53 -26.84 5.35
C ASP A 90 6.45 -28.21 4.66
N SER A 91 7.28 -28.49 3.65
CA SER A 91 7.27 -29.80 2.98
C SER A 91 8.21 -30.85 3.60
N LEU A 92 9.06 -30.53 4.59
CA LEU A 92 10.02 -31.48 5.17
C LEU A 92 10.25 -31.38 6.70
N SER A 93 9.39 -30.71 7.46
CA SER A 93 9.64 -30.48 8.90
C SER A 93 8.61 -31.19 9.79
N HIS A 94 9.14 -31.97 10.73
CA HIS A 94 8.47 -32.82 11.71
C HIS A 94 7.36 -32.15 12.56
N PRO A 95 6.45 -32.94 13.17
CA PRO A 95 5.36 -32.43 14.00
C PRO A 95 5.90 -31.95 15.36
N ALA A 96 6.24 -30.68 15.49
CA ALA A 96 6.40 -30.05 16.79
C ALA A 96 6.16 -28.53 16.70
N GLY A 97 5.08 -28.09 17.35
CA GLY A 97 4.92 -26.71 17.78
C GLY A 97 4.52 -25.73 16.69
N VAL A 98 3.22 -25.64 16.42
CA VAL A 98 2.62 -24.58 15.63
C VAL A 98 2.91 -23.24 16.34
N SER A 99 3.78 -22.43 15.77
CA SER A 99 3.84 -21.00 16.06
C SER A 99 3.29 -20.32 14.82
N ASP A 100 2.03 -19.91 14.88
CA ASP A 100 1.34 -19.19 13.82
C ASP A 100 2.08 -17.87 13.53
N VAL A 101 2.94 -17.85 12.50
CA VAL A 101 3.45 -16.60 11.93
C VAL A 101 2.37 -16.08 10.99
N GLN A 102 1.40 -15.43 11.60
CA GLN A 102 0.37 -14.68 10.89
C GLN A 102 1.08 -13.55 10.13
N ALA A 103 1.09 -13.64 8.80
CA ALA A 103 1.44 -12.50 7.96
C ALA A 103 0.51 -11.34 8.35
N GLU A 104 1.06 -10.36 9.08
CA GLU A 104 0.32 -9.18 9.50
C GLU A 104 -0.05 -8.40 8.24
N SER A 105 -1.31 -8.56 7.86
CA SER A 105 -1.88 -7.90 6.69
C SER A 105 -1.87 -6.39 6.89
N ALA A 106 -1.72 -5.62 5.80
CA ALA A 106 -1.85 -4.18 5.89
C ALA A 106 -3.23 -3.79 6.42
N THR A 107 -3.26 -2.87 7.37
CA THR A 107 -4.50 -2.43 8.03
C THR A 107 -4.93 -1.10 7.45
N CYS A 108 -6.22 -0.95 7.16
CA CYS A 108 -6.77 0.36 6.84
C CYS A 108 -6.61 1.30 8.04
N VAL A 109 -6.19 2.53 7.80
CA VAL A 109 -6.11 3.57 8.83
C VAL A 109 -7.53 3.91 9.28
N ASP A 110 -7.68 4.14 10.59
CA ASP A 110 -8.93 4.64 11.16
C ASP A 110 -9.30 5.99 10.51
N PRO A 111 -10.56 6.20 10.09
CA PRO A 111 -11.00 7.46 9.49
C PRO A 111 -10.66 8.72 10.30
N ASP A 112 -10.66 8.63 11.63
CA ASP A 112 -10.36 9.76 12.51
C ASP A 112 -8.86 10.17 12.48
N LEU A 113 -8.00 9.30 11.91
CA LEU A 113 -6.57 9.52 11.77
C LEU A 113 -6.14 9.95 10.36
N PHE A 114 -7.10 10.21 9.46
CA PHE A 114 -6.77 10.69 8.13
C PHE A 114 -6.11 12.07 8.19
N THR A 115 -4.85 12.12 7.74
CA THR A 115 -4.14 13.39 7.65
C THR A 115 -4.67 14.19 6.47
N ASN A 116 -4.98 15.47 6.69
CA ASN A 116 -5.32 16.43 5.64
C ASN A 116 -4.05 17.12 5.16
N PHE A 117 -3.69 16.92 3.89
CA PHE A 117 -2.52 17.57 3.28
C PHE A 117 -2.99 18.70 2.37
N LEU A 118 -3.22 19.88 2.95
CA LEU A 118 -3.47 21.11 2.20
C LEU A 118 -2.12 21.80 1.96
N ASP A 119 -1.62 21.76 0.72
CA ASP A 119 -0.51 22.63 0.33
C ASP A 119 -1.05 24.07 0.25
N SER A 120 -0.44 24.97 1.04
CA SER A 120 -0.80 26.39 1.17
C SER A 120 -0.30 27.21 -0.01
#